data_AF-A0AAV4AKU7-F1
#
_entry.id   AF-A0AAV4AKU7-F1
#
_cell.length_a   1.000
_cell.length_b   1.000
_cell.length_c   1.000
_cell.angle_alpha   90.00
_cell.angle_beta   90.00
_cell.angle_gamma   90.00
#
_symmetry.space_group_name_H-M   'P 1'
#
loop_
_entity.id
_entity.type
_entity.pdbx_description
1 polymer ?
#
loop_
_entity_poly.entity_id
_entity_poly.type
_entity_poly.pdbx_seq_one_letter_code
_entity_poly.pdbx_strand_id
1 'polypeptide(L)'
;MHSSSLFPPTVWVSSGFNIKRTTNGCKVCQKHLNSMFYSAHPTMLELVNRLQDVIFENRFKMRTANERARCKTASKRTKTAWIEETKKQFDDRSIDRKVYLQRICYTGLLAMSLNAM
;
A
#
# COMPACT_ATOMS: atom_id res chain seq x y z
N MET A 1 -2.38 -41.24 -16.93
CA MET A 1 -1.16 -40.40 -16.87
C MET A 1 -1.55 -39.02 -16.34
N HIS A 2 -1.12 -38.65 -15.14
CA HIS A 2 -0.98 -37.25 -14.70
C HIS A 2 0.16 -37.19 -13.67
N SER A 3 1.34 -37.52 -14.17
CA SER A 3 2.61 -37.54 -13.44
C SER A 3 3.36 -36.22 -13.67
N SER A 4 2.88 -35.14 -13.05
CA SER A 4 3.63 -33.87 -12.99
C SER A 4 3.05 -32.87 -11.98
N SER A 5 2.70 -33.33 -10.78
CA SER A 5 2.78 -32.46 -9.59
C SER A 5 4.14 -32.71 -8.93
N LEU A 6 5.21 -32.16 -9.53
CA LEU A 6 6.54 -32.24 -8.94
C LEU A 6 6.53 -31.43 -7.64
N PHE A 7 6.90 -32.08 -6.55
CA PHE A 7 7.16 -31.42 -5.29
C PHE A 7 8.50 -30.66 -5.38
N PRO A 8 8.58 -29.42 -4.89
CA PRO A 8 7.48 -28.64 -4.33
C PRO A 8 6.59 -28.00 -5.42
N PRO A 9 5.28 -27.83 -5.16
CA PRO A 9 4.35 -27.21 -6.10
C PRO A 9 4.86 -25.85 -6.59
N THR A 10 4.59 -25.50 -7.84
CA THR A 10 5.06 -24.24 -8.46
C THR A 10 4.70 -22.98 -7.64
N VAL A 11 3.62 -23.02 -6.86
CA VAL A 11 3.24 -21.96 -5.91
C VAL A 11 4.26 -21.73 -4.78
N TRP A 12 5.02 -22.76 -4.41
CA TRP A 12 6.14 -22.64 -3.46
C TRP A 12 7.40 -22.12 -4.17
N VAL A 13 7.60 -22.51 -5.44
CA VAL A 13 8.71 -22.05 -6.28
C VAL A 13 8.57 -20.58 -6.68
N SER A 14 7.35 -20.09 -6.88
CA SER A 14 7.06 -18.69 -7.21
C SER A 14 7.29 -17.71 -6.04
N SER A 15 7.59 -18.22 -4.84
CA SER A 15 8.14 -17.45 -3.74
C SER A 15 9.63 -17.15 -3.96
N GLY A 16 9.97 -16.72 -5.18
CA GLY A 16 11.33 -16.43 -5.62
C GLY A 16 11.97 -15.36 -4.75
N PHE A 17 13.11 -15.73 -4.14
CA PHE A 17 14.32 -14.92 -3.99
C PHE A 17 14.19 -13.41 -3.75
N ASN A 18 13.23 -12.95 -2.95
CA ASN A 18 13.33 -11.63 -2.35
C ASN A 18 14.18 -11.77 -1.09
N ILE A 19 15.49 -11.56 -1.24
CA ILE A 19 16.56 -11.72 -0.23
C ILE A 19 16.42 -10.75 0.98
N LYS A 20 15.27 -10.07 1.13
CA LYS A 20 14.90 -9.29 2.33
C LYS A 20 14.02 -10.07 3.32
N ARG A 21 13.95 -11.41 3.24
CA ARG A 21 13.27 -12.24 4.24
C ARG A 21 14.15 -12.35 5.49
N THR A 22 14.04 -11.35 6.36
CA THR A 22 14.52 -11.50 7.73
C THR A 22 13.70 -12.62 8.39
N THR A 23 14.35 -13.54 9.11
CA THR A 23 13.68 -14.57 9.93
C THR A 23 12.75 -13.96 10.98
N ASN A 24 12.84 -12.65 11.21
CA ASN A 24 11.93 -11.86 12.05
C ASN A 24 10.47 -11.99 11.63
N GLY A 25 10.14 -12.03 10.33
CA GLY A 25 8.74 -12.11 9.88
C GLY A 25 8.06 -13.40 10.34
N CYS A 26 8.70 -14.55 10.10
CA CYS A 26 8.18 -15.86 10.52
C CYS A 26 8.12 -15.98 12.04
N LYS A 27 9.16 -15.51 12.76
CA LYS A 27 9.21 -15.52 14.23
C LYS A 27 8.11 -14.65 14.85
N VAL A 28 7.85 -13.47 14.28
CA VAL A 28 6.77 -12.58 14.73
C VAL A 28 5.40 -13.21 14.47
N CYS A 29 5.21 -13.82 13.29
CA CYS A 29 3.98 -14.53 12.97
C CYS A 29 3.72 -15.69 13.95
N GLN A 30 4.73 -16.52 14.19
CA GLN A 30 4.63 -17.62 15.14
C GLN A 30 4.37 -17.13 16.57
N LYS A 31 5.07 -16.09 17.03
CA LYS A 31 4.83 -15.48 18.35
C LYS A 31 3.41 -14.93 18.47
N HIS A 32 2.93 -14.24 17.43
CA HIS A 32 1.59 -13.67 17.40
C HIS A 32 0.51 -14.76 17.40
N LEU A 33 0.67 -15.80 16.57
CA LEU A 33 -0.23 -16.94 16.54
C LEU A 33 -0.25 -17.68 17.88
N ASN A 34 0.93 -17.95 18.47
CA ASN A 34 1.03 -18.58 19.78
C ASN A 34 0.37 -17.75 20.89
N SER A 35 0.41 -16.42 20.80
CA SER A 35 -0.25 -15.54 21.77
C SER A 35 -1.79 -15.58 21.73
N MET A 36 -2.38 -16.18 20.69
CA MET A 36 -3.84 -16.32 20.59
C MET A 36 -4.41 -17.54 21.31
N PHE A 37 -3.54 -18.43 21.78
CA PHE A 37 -3.93 -19.65 22.48
C PHE A 37 -3.62 -19.53 23.97
N TYR A 38 -4.58 -19.91 24.81
CA TYR A 38 -4.42 -19.97 26.26
C TYR A 38 -3.93 -21.36 26.73
N SER A 39 -3.90 -22.35 25.83
CA SER A 39 -3.46 -23.72 26.08
C SER A 39 -2.24 -24.06 25.23
N ALA A 40 -1.33 -24.88 25.77
CA ALA A 40 -0.23 -25.47 25.01
C ALA A 40 -0.73 -26.44 23.91
N HIS A 41 -1.94 -26.99 24.08
CA HIS A 41 -2.59 -27.91 23.16
C HIS A 41 -4.02 -27.42 22.85
N PRO A 42 -4.17 -26.39 21.99
CA PRO A 42 -5.48 -25.94 21.55
C PRO A 42 -6.16 -27.03 20.71
N THR A 43 -7.49 -27.03 20.69
CA THR A 43 -8.23 -27.94 19.81
C THR A 43 -7.98 -27.58 18.35
N MET A 44 -8.10 -28.55 17.44
CA MET A 44 -7.92 -28.29 16.01
C MET A 44 -8.93 -27.24 15.49
N LEU A 45 -10.15 -27.22 16.04
CA LEU A 45 -11.16 -26.22 15.70
C LEU A 45 -10.73 -24.81 16.12
N GLU A 46 -10.22 -24.66 17.34
CA GLU A 46 -9.70 -23.39 17.83
C GLU A 46 -8.51 -22.90 16.98
N LEU A 47 -7.59 -23.81 16.62
CA LEU A 47 -6.48 -23.49 15.72
C LEU A 47 -6.97 -22.96 14.37
N VAL A 48 -7.93 -23.63 13.75
CA VAL A 48 -8.49 -23.20 12.45
C VAL A 48 -9.14 -21.82 12.55
N ASN A 49 -9.92 -21.58 13.61
CA ASN A 49 -10.56 -20.28 13.83
C ASN A 49 -9.52 -19.16 13.95
N ARG A 50 -8.47 -19.35 14.76
CA ARG A 50 -7.40 -18.35 14.91
C ARG A 50 -6.62 -18.11 13.63
N LEU A 51 -6.38 -19.16 12.83
CA LEU A 51 -5.74 -19.00 11.53
C LEU A 51 -6.60 -18.18 10.56
N GLN A 52 -7.92 -18.39 10.57
CA GLN A 52 -8.85 -17.60 9.76
C GLN A 52 -8.84 -16.13 10.19
N ASP A 53 -8.84 -15.84 11.49
CA ASP A 53 -8.73 -14.48 12.04
C ASP A 53 -7.46 -13.78 11.53
N VAL A 54 -6.30 -14.44 11.66
CA VAL A 54 -5.02 -13.91 11.16
C VAL A 54 -5.06 -13.62 9.67
N ILE A 55 -5.61 -14.54 8.87
CA ILE A 55 -5.70 -14.37 7.42
C ILE A 55 -6.62 -13.18 7.09
N PHE A 56 -7.76 -13.06 7.77
CA PHE A 56 -8.72 -11.98 7.58
C PHE A 56 -8.09 -10.61 7.91
N GLU A 57 -7.47 -10.48 9.08
CA GLU A 57 -6.80 -9.24 9.47
C GLU A 57 -5.73 -8.81 8.48
N ASN A 58 -4.89 -9.75 8.04
CA ASN A 58 -3.82 -9.44 7.09
C ASN A 58 -4.40 -9.01 5.74
N ARG A 59 -5.42 -9.71 5.24
CA ARG A 59 -6.11 -9.33 4.00
C ARG A 59 -6.72 -7.93 4.11
N PHE A 60 -7.36 -7.62 5.23
CA PHE A 60 -7.93 -6.29 5.48
C PHE A 60 -6.84 -5.22 5.48
N LYS A 61 -5.78 -5.40 6.28
CA LYS A 61 -4.64 -4.47 6.36
C LYS A 61 -4.00 -4.24 4.98
N MET A 62 -3.79 -5.31 4.21
CA MET A 62 -3.25 -5.22 2.84
C MET A 62 -4.17 -4.44 1.91
N ARG A 63 -5.49 -4.68 1.97
CA ARG A 63 -6.48 -3.96 1.16
C ARG A 63 -6.44 -2.46 1.46
N THR A 64 -6.50 -2.08 2.74
CA THR A 64 -6.46 -0.68 3.17
C THR A 64 -5.13 -0.02 2.79
N ALA A 65 -4.01 -0.71 2.95
CA ALA A 65 -2.71 -0.19 2.55
C ALA A 65 -2.63 0.07 1.03
N ASN A 66 -3.15 -0.87 0.23
CA ASN A 66 -3.19 -0.73 -1.23
C ASN A 66 -4.12 0.42 -1.66
N GLU A 67 -5.27 0.57 -1.02
CA GLU A 67 -6.19 1.68 -1.26
C GLU A 67 -5.54 3.03 -0.93
N ARG A 68 -4.90 3.16 0.23
CA ARG A 68 -4.13 4.36 0.60
C ARG A 68 -3.02 4.66 -0.41
N ALA A 69 -2.33 3.65 -0.90
CA ALA A 69 -1.30 3.81 -1.92
C ALA A 69 -1.90 4.34 -3.23
N ARG A 70 -3.04 3.79 -3.66
CA ARG A 70 -3.77 4.25 -4.86
C ARG A 70 -4.24 5.71 -4.72
N CYS A 71 -4.82 6.08 -3.58
CA CYS A 71 -5.25 7.47 -3.32
C CYS A 71 -4.06 8.45 -3.38
N LYS A 72 -2.91 8.08 -2.78
CA LYS A 72 -1.69 8.90 -2.85
C LYS A 72 -1.19 9.06 -4.29
N THR A 73 -1.20 7.99 -5.07
CA THR A 73 -0.80 8.03 -6.49
C THR A 73 -1.75 8.89 -7.32
N ALA A 74 -3.06 8.77 -7.10
CA ALA A 74 -4.06 9.61 -7.77
C ALA A 74 -3.86 11.10 -7.46
N SER A 75 -3.69 11.46 -6.19
CA SER A 75 -3.42 12.84 -5.77
C SER A 75 -2.14 13.41 -6.39
N LYS A 76 -1.06 12.60 -6.45
CA LYS A 76 0.18 12.99 -7.15
C LYS A 76 -0.06 13.25 -8.63
N ARG A 77 -0.80 12.38 -9.32
CA ARG A 77 -1.11 12.51 -10.75
C ARG A 77 -1.91 13.78 -11.05
N THR A 78 -2.90 14.11 -10.21
CA THR A 78 -3.66 15.35 -10.35
C THR A 78 -2.77 16.58 -10.17
N LYS A 79 -1.87 16.56 -9.18
CA LYS A 79 -0.93 17.65 -8.94
C LYS A 79 0.06 17.83 -10.10
N THR A 80 0.61 16.75 -10.65
CA THR A 80 1.53 16.84 -11.80
C THR A 80 0.82 17.37 -13.05
N ALA A 81 -0.38 16.88 -13.34
CA ALA A 81 -1.18 17.36 -14.48
C ALA A 81 -1.49 18.86 -14.36
N TRP A 82 -1.82 19.32 -13.16
CA TRP A 82 -2.07 20.76 -12.92
C TRP A 82 -0.80 21.62 -13.11
N ILE A 83 0.37 21.14 -12.68
CA ILE A 83 1.65 21.85 -12.89
C ILE A 83 1.97 21.93 -14.38
N GLU A 84 1.81 20.83 -15.13
CA GLU A 84 2.05 20.76 -16.57
C GLU A 84 1.13 21.72 -17.34
N GLU A 85 -0.16 21.74 -17.03
CA GLU A 85 -1.12 22.66 -17.63
C GLU A 85 -0.78 24.13 -17.32
N THR A 86 -0.42 24.43 -16.07
CA THR A 86 -0.02 25.79 -15.67
C THR A 86 1.26 26.24 -16.39
N LYS A 87 2.21 25.32 -16.62
CA LYS A 87 3.41 25.59 -17.41
C LYS A 87 3.06 25.86 -18.87
N LYS A 88 2.19 25.05 -19.47
CA LYS A 88 1.72 25.25 -20.84
C LYS A 88 1.08 26.63 -21.03
N GLN A 89 0.20 27.04 -20.12
CA GLN A 89 -0.41 28.37 -20.16
C GLN A 89 0.61 29.52 -20.10
N PHE A 90 1.73 29.32 -19.41
CA PHE A 90 2.81 30.30 -19.36
C PHE A 90 3.62 30.32 -20.65
N ASP A 91 3.95 29.14 -21.19
CA ASP A 91 4.67 28.99 -22.47
C ASP A 91 3.85 29.59 -23.63
N ASP A 92 2.52 29.39 -23.60
CA ASP A 92 1.55 29.97 -24.56
C ASP A 92 1.31 31.49 -24.34
N ARG A 93 1.98 32.11 -23.34
CA ARG A 93 1.81 33.50 -22.91
C ARG A 93 0.36 33.88 -22.51
N SER A 94 -0.49 32.90 -22.20
CA SER A 94 -1.83 33.12 -21.66
C SER A 94 -1.82 33.65 -20.22
N ILE A 95 -0.75 33.40 -19.47
CA ILE A 95 -0.57 33.93 -18.11
C ILE A 95 0.75 34.68 -17.98
N ASP A 96 0.72 35.77 -17.22
CA ASP A 96 1.92 36.55 -16.93
C ASP A 96 2.86 35.83 -15.95
N ARG A 97 4.15 36.17 -15.99
CA ARG A 97 5.19 35.61 -15.14
C ARG A 97 4.85 35.73 -13.65
N LYS A 98 4.26 36.85 -13.23
CA LYS A 98 3.84 37.04 -11.82
C LYS A 98 2.78 36.00 -11.42
N VAL A 99 1.79 35.77 -12.29
CA VAL A 99 0.69 34.82 -12.05
C VAL A 99 1.21 33.38 -12.05
N TYR A 100 2.11 33.05 -12.98
CA TYR A 100 2.74 31.73 -13.04
C TYR A 100 3.52 31.41 -11.75
N LEU A 101 4.40 32.33 -11.31
CA LEU A 101 5.15 32.18 -10.06
C LEU A 101 4.21 32.10 -8.86
N GLN A 102 3.12 32.87 -8.86
CA GLN A 102 2.17 32.81 -7.76
C GLN A 102 1.51 31.44 -7.64
N ARG A 103 1.08 30.87 -8.78
CA ARG A 103 0.48 29.54 -8.85
C ARG A 103 1.47 28.47 -8.43
N ILE A 104 2.65 28.39 -9.04
CA ILE A 104 3.62 27.31 -8.79
C ILE A 104 4.23 27.40 -7.38
N CYS A 105 4.70 28.59 -6.98
CA CYS A 105 5.46 28.76 -5.74
C CYS A 105 4.59 28.84 -4.47
N TYR A 106 3.39 29.43 -4.54
CA TYR A 106 2.51 29.57 -3.37
C TYR A 106 1.36 28.55 -3.32
N THR A 107 1.47 27.44 -4.06
CA THR A 107 0.51 26.33 -4.03
C THR A 107 0.24 25.78 -2.61
N GLY A 108 1.18 25.90 -1.67
CA GLY A 108 0.97 25.52 -0.27
C GLY A 108 0.21 26.56 0.57
N LEU A 109 0.24 27.84 0.18
CA LEU A 109 -0.32 28.97 0.94
C LEU A 109 -1.77 29.29 0.54
N LEU A 110 -2.12 29.16 -0.74
CA LEU A 110 -3.49 29.42 -1.21
C LEU A 110 -4.49 28.30 -0.87
N ALA A 111 -4.02 27.07 -0.62
CA ALA A 111 -4.88 25.99 -0.13
C ALA A 111 -5.39 26.24 1.30
N MET A 112 -4.74 27.13 2.07
CA MET A 112 -5.18 27.52 3.41
C MET A 112 -6.15 28.73 3.39
N SER A 113 -6.18 29.52 2.32
CA SER A 113 -7.08 30.69 2.23
C SER A 113 -8.45 30.39 1.63
N LEU A 114 -8.62 29.27 0.93
CA LEU A 114 -9.90 28.85 0.33
C LEU A 114 -10.77 27.96 1.26
N ASN A 115 -10.22 27.49 2.38
CA ASN A 115 -10.97 26.75 3.42
C ASN A 115 -11.39 27.65 4.60
N ALA A 116 -11.26 28.97 4.45
CA ALA A 116 -11.57 29.96 5.48
C ALA A 116 -12.72 30.91 5.09
N MET A 117 -13.52 30.56 4.07
CA MET A 117 -14.77 31.23 3.70
C MET A 117 -15.90 30.21 3.59
#